data_AF-A0A9D3XYV5-F1
#
_entry.id   AF-A0A9D3XYV5-F1
#
_cell.length_a   1.000
_cell.length_b   1.000
_cell.length_c   1.000
_cell.angle_alpha   90.00
_cell.angle_beta   90.00
_cell.angle_gamma   90.00
#
_symmetry.space_group_name_H-M   'P 1'
#
loop_
_entity.id
_entity.type
_entity.pdbx_description
1 polymer ?
#
loop_
_entity_poly.entity_id
_entity_poly.type
_entity_poly.pdbx_seq_one_letter_code
_entity_poly.pdbx_strand_id
1 'polypeptide(L)'
;MEHRAARSGTYEVKFFDEESYSALRKAQRNNEDVSAIRALFTVSVDHRGAWSGPWVSTELLAAAIGLLVYYLALSAKGSIQA
;
A
#
# COMPACT_ATOMS: atom_id res chain seq x y z
N MET A 1 5.28 6.59 11.23
CA MET A 1 5.13 5.48 10.26
C MET A 1 5.88 5.89 9.01
N GLU A 2 6.75 5.03 8.46
CA GLU A 2 7.39 5.31 7.16
C GLU A 2 6.31 5.48 6.08
N HIS A 3 6.39 6.56 5.30
CA HIS A 3 5.41 6.86 4.23
C HIS A 3 5.30 5.74 3.18
N ARG A 4 6.31 4.87 3.05
CA ARG A 4 6.34 3.73 2.14
C ARG A 4 5.46 2.56 2.57
N ALA A 5 5.11 2.48 3.86
CA ALA A 5 4.25 1.44 4.42
C ALA A 5 2.79 1.91 4.61
N ALA A 6 2.43 3.07 4.05
CA ALA A 6 1.07 3.59 4.14
C ALA A 6 0.09 2.64 3.44
N ARG A 7 -0.75 1.99 4.23
CA ARG A 7 -1.75 1.03 3.74
C ARG A 7 -2.76 1.78 2.87
N SER A 8 -3.13 1.16 1.75
CA SER A 8 -4.28 1.61 0.98
C SER A 8 -5.53 1.59 1.86
N GLY A 9 -6.26 2.69 1.92
CA GLY A 9 -7.47 2.81 2.72
C GLY A 9 -8.01 4.22 2.80
N THR A 10 -9.29 4.30 3.17
CA THR A 10 -9.97 5.55 3.49
C THR A 10 -9.65 5.92 4.93
N TYR A 11 -8.97 7.04 5.12
CA TYR A 11 -8.69 7.60 6.45
C TYR A 11 -9.73 8.66 6.77
N GLU A 12 -10.55 8.42 7.79
CA GLU A 12 -11.51 9.41 8.28
C GLU A 12 -10.81 10.37 9.24
N VAL A 13 -10.62 11.62 8.81
CA VAL A 13 -10.12 12.68 9.67
C VAL A 13 -11.31 13.42 10.27
N LYS A 14 -11.46 13.29 11.59
CA LYS A 14 -12.50 13.98 12.36
C LYS A 14 -11.99 15.35 12.81
N PHE A 15 -12.70 16.41 12.45
CA PHE A 15 -12.40 17.77 12.91
C PHE A 15 -13.27 18.12 14.12
N PHE A 16 -12.63 18.63 15.16
CA PHE A 16 -13.27 19.02 16.42
C PHE A 16 -13.15 20.54 16.61
N ASP A 17 -14.15 21.15 17.21
CA ASP A 17 -14.06 22.52 17.74
C ASP A 17 -13.25 22.54 19.06
N GLU A 18 -13.01 23.73 19.62
CA GLU A 18 -12.20 23.86 20.85
C GLU A 18 -12.81 23.14 22.07
N GLU A 19 -14.14 23.14 22.17
CA GLU A 19 -14.88 22.50 23.26
C GLU A 19 -14.76 20.97 23.18
N SER A 20 -15.03 20.40 22.01
CA SER A 20 -14.97 18.97 21.73
C SER A 20 -13.53 18.45 21.75
N TYR A 21 -12.55 19.26 21.35
CA TYR A 21 -11.13 18.91 21.46
C TYR A 21 -10.66 18.84 22.93
N SER A 22 -11.11 19.78 23.75
CA SER A 22 -10.83 19.78 25.19
C SER A 22 -11.47 18.58 25.88
N ALA A 23 -12.71 18.25 25.51
CA ALA A 23 -13.40 17.04 25.95
C ALA A 23 -12.67 15.77 25.50
N LEU A 24 -12.17 15.71 24.26
CA LEU A 24 -11.44 14.58 23.70
C LEU A 24 -10.13 14.32 24.43
N ARG A 25 -9.38 15.38 24.72
CA ARG A 25 -8.14 15.28 25.51
C ARG A 25 -8.41 14.87 26.96
N LYS A 26 -9.55 15.26 27.53
CA LYS A 26 -9.97 14.83 28.88
C LYS A 26 -10.35 13.34 28.87
N ALA A 27 -11.17 12.92 27.91
CA ALA A 27 -11.57 11.52 27.74
C ALA A 27 -10.37 10.60 27.49
N GLN A 28 -9.41 11.01 26.66
CA GLN A 28 -8.17 10.27 26.41
C GLN A 28 -7.30 10.11 27.66
N ARG A 29 -7.22 11.12 28.52
CA ARG A 29 -6.47 11.03 29.79
C ARG A 29 -7.17 10.15 30.82
N ASN A 30 -8.49 10.11 30.78
CA ASN A 30 -9.31 9.34 31.71
C ASN A 30 -9.65 7.93 31.21
N ASN A 31 -9.19 7.55 30.00
CA ASN A 31 -9.51 6.28 29.35
C ASN A 31 -11.03 6.08 29.13
N GLU A 32 -11.76 7.17 28.95
CA GLU A 32 -13.20 7.20 28.64
C GLU A 32 -13.44 7.03 27.13
N ASP A 33 -14.67 6.66 26.77
CA ASP A 33 -15.03 6.39 25.37
C ASP A 33 -15.01 7.68 24.53
N VAL A 34 -13.96 7.80 23.72
CA VAL A 34 -13.70 8.93 22.82
C VAL A 34 -14.69 8.97 21.64
N SER A 35 -15.45 7.87 21.41
CA SER A 35 -16.42 7.78 20.33
C SER A 35 -17.70 8.58 20.57
N ALA A 36 -17.99 8.94 21.84
CA ALA A 36 -19.18 9.71 22.23
C ALA A 36 -19.07 11.22 21.92
N ILE A 37 -17.89 11.71 21.55
CA ILE A 37 -17.65 13.14 21.31
C ILE A 37 -17.99 13.45 19.85
N ARG A 38 -18.98 14.33 19.65
CA ARG A 38 -19.46 14.70 18.31
C ARG A 38 -18.39 15.52 17.57
N ALA A 39 -17.91 14.99 16.44
CA ALA A 39 -17.06 15.74 15.52
C ALA A 39 -17.90 16.79 14.77
N LEU A 40 -17.29 17.94 14.44
CA LEU A 40 -17.94 19.03 13.70
C LEU A 40 -18.19 18.61 12.24
N PHE A 41 -17.20 17.96 11.61
CA PHE A 41 -17.30 17.32 10.30
C PHE A 41 -16.20 16.27 10.13
N THR A 42 -16.43 15.34 9.21
CA THR A 42 -15.51 14.25 8.90
C THR A 42 -15.10 14.31 7.44
N VAL A 43 -13.79 14.33 7.16
CA VAL A 43 -13.25 14.28 5.81
C VAL A 43 -12.65 12.91 5.57
N SER A 44 -13.16 12.20 4.57
CA SER A 44 -12.59 10.94 4.08
C SER A 44 -11.45 11.24 3.12
N VAL A 45 -10.22 10.92 3.52
CA VAL A 45 -9.04 11.01 2.66
C VAL A 45 -8.74 9.62 2.11
N ASP A 46 -8.96 9.42 0.82
CA ASP A 46 -8.62 8.16 0.15
C ASP A 46 -7.13 8.13 -0.19
N HIS A 47 -6.39 7.27 0.50
CA HIS A 47 -4.99 7.05 0.20
C HIS A 47 -4.84 5.80 -0.68
N ARG A 48 -4.39 5.98 -1.92
CA ARG A 48 -4.21 4.90 -2.91
C ARG A 48 -3.07 3.91 -2.58
N GLY A 49 -2.38 4.10 -1.45
CA GLY A 49 -1.27 3.27 -1.00
C GLY A 49 0.01 3.54 -1.78
N ALA A 50 1.15 3.24 -1.16
CA ALA A 50 2.45 3.37 -1.81
C ALA A 50 2.75 2.13 -2.67
N TRP A 51 3.06 2.31 -3.96
CA TRP A 51 3.50 1.21 -4.82
C TRP A 51 4.93 0.79 -4.43
N SER A 52 5.11 -0.47 -4.06
CA SER A 52 6.39 -1.01 -3.57
C SER A 52 7.39 -1.35 -4.68
N GLY A 53 7.06 -1.09 -5.94
CA GLY A 53 7.88 -1.47 -7.10
C GLY A 53 7.74 -2.95 -7.47
N PRO A 54 8.35 -3.38 -8.59
CA PRO A 54 8.35 -4.77 -9.01
C PRO A 54 9.19 -5.64 -8.06
N TRP A 55 8.68 -6.84 -7.77
CA TRP A 55 9.32 -7.81 -6.87
C TRP A 55 10.51 -8.55 -7.51
N VAL A 56 10.67 -8.45 -8.84
CA VAL A 56 11.77 -9.06 -9.61
C VAL A 56 12.51 -7.98 -10.39
N SER A 57 13.85 -8.06 -10.41
CA SER A 57 14.68 -7.20 -11.25
C SER A 57 14.41 -7.48 -12.73
N THR A 58 14.33 -6.42 -13.53
CA THR A 58 14.10 -6.53 -14.98
C THR A 58 15.24 -7.27 -15.69
N GLU A 59 16.45 -7.21 -15.13
CA GLU A 59 17.64 -7.94 -15.60
C GLU A 59 17.44 -9.46 -15.52
N LEU A 60 16.95 -9.96 -14.38
CA LEU A 60 16.71 -11.39 -14.19
C LEU A 60 15.64 -11.90 -15.16
N LEU A 61 14.56 -11.12 -15.34
CA LEU A 61 13.50 -11.44 -16.29
C LEU A 61 14.02 -11.49 -17.73
N ALA A 62 14.83 -10.51 -18.14
CA ALA A 62 15.41 -10.46 -19.48
C ALA A 62 16.35 -11.65 -19.74
N ALA A 63 17.23 -11.98 -18.78
CA ALA A 63 18.14 -13.11 -18.89
C ALA A 63 17.38 -14.45 -19.00
N ALA A 64 16.33 -14.63 -18.19
CA ALA A 64 15.49 -15.83 -18.24
C ALA A 64 14.79 -16.01 -19.60
N ILE A 65 14.22 -14.94 -20.15
CA ILE A 65 13.61 -14.96 -21.48
C ILE A 65 14.66 -15.29 -22.56
N GLY A 66 15.85 -14.69 -22.48
CA GLY A 66 16.95 -14.97 -23.42
C GLY A 66 17.38 -16.43 -23.42
N LEU A 67 17.55 -17.03 -22.23
CA LEU A 67 17.87 -18.45 -22.09
C LEU A 67 16.76 -19.35 -22.63
N LEU A 68 15.50 -19.00 -22.37
CA LEU A 68 14.35 -19.77 -22.83
C LEU A 68 14.28 -19.78 -24.36
N VAL A 69 14.41 -18.62 -25.00
CA VAL A 69 14.44 -18.50 -26.47
C VAL A 69 15.63 -19.27 -27.06
N TYR A 70 16.82 -19.15 -26.46
CA TYR A 70 18.01 -19.89 -26.90
C TYR A 70 17.80 -21.41 -26.84
N TYR A 71 17.23 -21.91 -25.73
CA TYR A 71 16.92 -23.32 -25.57
C TYR A 71 15.93 -23.82 -26.61
N LEU A 72 14.85 -23.06 -26.86
CA LEU A 72 13.86 -23.40 -27.89
C LEU A 72 14.50 -23.46 -29.28
N ALA A 73 15.39 -22.54 -29.60
CA ALA A 73 16.11 -22.54 -30.87
C ALA A 73 16.98 -23.81 -31.03
N LEU A 74 17.69 -24.22 -29.98
CA LEU A 74 18.48 -25.46 -29.99
C LEU A 74 17.60 -26.71 -30.11
N SER A 75 16.48 -26.75 -29.39
CA SER A 75 15.52 -27.85 -29.45
C SER A 75 14.93 -27.98 -30.85
N ALA A 76 14.51 -26.87 -31.48
CA ALA A 76 14.01 -26.85 -32.84
C ALA A 76 15.08 -27.31 -33.85
N LYS A 77 16.33 -26.84 -33.71
CA LYS A 77 17.44 -27.31 -34.54
C LYS A 77 17.67 -28.82 -34.39
N GLY A 78 17.63 -29.34 -33.16
CA GLY A 78 17.76 -30.77 -32.88
C GLY A 78 16.62 -31.59 -33.49
N SER A 79 15.39 -31.09 -33.42
CA SER A 79 14.21 -31.75 -34.00
C SER A 79 14.21 -31.79 -35.53
N ILE A 80 14.83 -30.82 -36.20
CA ILE A 80 14.89 -30.74 -37.67
C ILE A 80 16.05 -31.56 -38.23
N GLN A 81 17.11 -31.75 -37.45
CA GLN A 81 18.30 -32.53 -37.84
C GLN A 81 18.22 -34.02 -37.49
N ALA A 82 17.11 -34.46 -36.87
CA ALA A 82 16.79 -35.87 -36.59
C ALA A 82 15.94 -36.46 -37.72
#